data_AF-A0A3L6E8F3-F1
#
_entry.id   AF-A0A3L6E8F3-F1
#
_cell.length_a   1.000
_cell.length_b   1.000
_cell.length_c   1.000
_cell.angle_alpha   90.00
_cell.angle_beta   90.00
_cell.angle_gamma   90.00
#
_symmetry.space_group_name_H-M   'P 1'
#
loop_
_entity.id
_entity.type
_entity.pdbx_description
1 polymer ?
#
loop_
_entity_poly.entity_id
_entity_poly.type
_entity_poly.pdbx_seq_one_letter_code
_entity_poly.pdbx_strand_id
1 'polypeptide(L)'
;MIAAFNNNNSDVLVVFLDIYRILDDLMERGEEYGFSETTRGCCGTGTIEVTGLCDSRFVSVCDDVSQHVFFDSYHPTERAYRIIVNDIFLNYGHVLFS
;
A
#
# COMPACT_ATOMS: atom_id res chain seq x y z
N MET A 1 23.39 -8.09 -2.33
CA MET A 1 22.79 -8.94 -3.38
C MET A 1 22.50 -8.16 -4.65
N ILE A 2 21.60 -7.17 -4.64
CA ILE A 2 21.22 -6.41 -5.84
C ILE A 2 22.40 -5.67 -6.48
N ALA A 3 23.21 -4.97 -5.69
CA ALA A 3 24.42 -4.31 -6.21
C ALA A 3 25.37 -5.30 -6.91
N ALA A 4 25.55 -6.50 -6.35
CA ALA A 4 26.39 -7.53 -6.96
C ALA A 4 25.78 -8.08 -8.26
N PHE A 5 24.45 -8.18 -8.35
CA PHE A 5 23.76 -8.56 -9.59
C PHE A 5 23.97 -7.49 -10.68
N ASN A 6 23.71 -6.22 -10.35
CA ASN A 6 23.84 -5.10 -11.31
C ASN A 6 25.29 -4.93 -11.79
N ASN A 7 26.29 -5.16 -10.92
CA ASN A 7 27.70 -5.10 -11.32
C ASN A 7 28.11 -6.20 -12.31
N ASN A 8 27.36 -7.31 -12.37
CA ASN A 8 27.67 -8.46 -13.23
C ASN A 8 26.78 -8.54 -14.47
N ASN A 9 25.78 -7.66 -14.63
CA ASN A 9 24.84 -7.68 -15.74
C ASN A 9 24.59 -6.24 -16.24
N SER A 10 25.05 -5.92 -17.45
CA SER A 10 24.87 -4.58 -18.06
C SER A 10 23.50 -4.37 -18.68
N ASP A 11 22.81 -5.45 -19.05
CA ASP A 11 21.61 -5.40 -19.89
C ASP A 11 20.31 -5.45 -19.05
N VAL A 12 20.43 -5.67 -17.74
CA VAL A 12 19.30 -5.78 -16.80
C VAL A 12 19.60 -4.96 -15.56
N LEU A 13 18.70 -4.02 -15.25
CA LEU A 13 18.72 -3.26 -14.01
C LEU A 13 17.73 -3.89 -13.02
N VAL A 14 18.23 -4.28 -11.84
CA VAL A 14 17.39 -4.68 -10.71
C VAL A 14 17.33 -3.55 -9.70
N VAL A 15 16.10 -3.16 -9.33
CA VAL A 15 15.82 -2.12 -8.33
C VAL A 15 15.04 -2.73 -7.18
N PHE A 16 15.44 -2.43 -5.95
CA PHE A 16 14.65 -2.73 -4.75
C PHE A 16 13.72 -1.57 -4.46
N LEU A 17 12.41 -1.83 -4.46
CA LEU A 17 11.40 -0.87 -4.03
C LEU A 17 11.00 -1.23 -2.60
N ASP A 18 11.33 -0.37 -1.64
CA ASP A 18 10.98 -0.57 -0.23
C ASP A 18 9.54 -0.11 0.04
N ILE A 19 8.59 -0.89 -0.48
CA ILE A 19 7.15 -0.63 -0.33
C ILE A 19 6.73 -0.83 1.13
N TYR A 20 7.41 -1.70 1.86
CA TYR A 20 7.11 -1.94 3.28
C TYR A 20 7.31 -0.67 4.10
N ARG A 21 8.40 0.07 3.89
CA ARG A 21 8.64 1.34 4.61
C ARG A 21 7.48 2.33 4.52
N ILE A 22 6.97 2.61 3.31
CA ILE A 22 5.86 3.56 3.15
C ILE A 22 4.55 3.00 3.70
N LEU A 23 4.31 1.69 3.58
CA LEU A 23 3.13 1.06 4.18
C LEU A 23 3.18 1.11 5.72
N ASP A 24 4.32 0.82 6.32
CA ASP A 24 4.59 0.92 7.76
C ASP A 24 4.37 2.36 8.26
N ASP A 25 4.84 3.36 7.50
CA ASP A 25 4.58 4.77 7.78
C ASP A 25 3.07 5.11 7.73
N LEU A 26 2.31 4.57 6.78
CA LEU A 26 0.86 4.76 6.74
C LEU A 26 0.15 4.10 7.93
N MET A 27 0.66 2.97 8.42
CA MET A 27 0.10 2.24 9.55
C MET A 27 0.35 2.93 10.88
N GLU A 28 1.62 3.31 11.14
CA GLU A 28 2.07 3.88 12.41
C GLU A 28 1.78 5.39 12.50
N ARG A 29 1.77 6.11 11.37
CA ARG A 29 1.64 7.57 11.30
C ARG A 29 0.50 8.03 10.41
N GLY A 30 -0.56 7.22 10.26
CA GLY A 30 -1.67 7.48 9.34
C GLY A 30 -2.30 8.87 9.48
N GLU A 31 -2.35 9.44 10.70
CA GLU A 31 -2.85 10.80 10.94
C GLU A 31 -2.06 11.87 10.17
N GLU A 32 -0.73 11.73 10.03
CA GLU A 32 0.13 12.65 9.26
C GLU A 32 -0.24 12.65 7.77
N TYR A 33 -0.79 11.54 7.29
CA TYR A 33 -1.29 11.37 5.93
C TYR A 33 -2.79 11.63 5.81
N GLY A 34 -3.47 11.95 6.92
CA GLY A 34 -4.90 12.22 7.02
C GLY A 34 -5.79 10.98 7.02
N PHE A 35 -5.31 9.83 7.50
CA PHE A 35 -6.12 8.65 7.80
C PHE A 35 -6.52 8.65 9.27
N SER A 36 -7.73 8.17 9.57
CA SER A 36 -8.22 8.01 10.96
C SER A 36 -8.32 6.54 11.39
N GLU A 37 -8.20 5.59 10.47
CA GLU A 37 -8.17 4.15 10.77
C GLU A 37 -7.06 3.47 9.98
N THR A 38 -6.12 2.87 10.71
CA THR A 38 -4.91 2.24 10.14
C THR A 38 -4.79 0.76 10.47
N THR A 39 -5.65 0.26 11.36
CA THR A 39 -5.57 -1.08 11.95
C THR A 39 -6.66 -2.03 11.46
N ARG A 40 -7.72 -1.50 10.84
CA ARG A 40 -8.85 -2.27 10.32
C ARG A 40 -9.16 -1.92 8.87
N GLY A 41 -9.58 -2.94 8.12
CA GLY A 41 -10.16 -2.75 6.79
C GLY A 41 -11.54 -2.06 6.87
N CYS A 42 -11.87 -1.27 5.85
CA CYS A 42 -13.19 -0.68 5.70
C CYS A 42 -14.29 -1.71 5.37
N CYS A 43 -13.93 -2.87 4.81
CA CYS A 43 -14.83 -3.97 4.51
C CYS A 43 -15.05 -4.89 5.72
N GLY A 44 -16.30 -5.13 6.07
CA GLY A 44 -16.72 -6.04 7.13
C GLY A 44 -16.39 -5.54 8.53
N THR A 45 -15.91 -6.43 9.39
CA THR A 45 -15.24 -6.04 10.63
C THR A 45 -13.83 -5.52 10.36
N GLY A 46 -13.25 -5.79 9.20
CA GLY A 46 -11.93 -5.30 8.85
C GLY A 46 -10.78 -5.99 9.58
N THR A 47 -11.02 -7.16 10.19
CA THR A 47 -10.03 -7.90 10.99
C THR A 47 -9.48 -9.15 10.29
N ILE A 48 -10.34 -10.06 9.82
CA ILE A 48 -9.95 -11.37 9.25
C ILE A 48 -10.85 -11.82 8.07
N GLU A 49 -11.85 -11.03 7.63
CA GLU A 49 -12.80 -11.52 6.61
C GLU A 49 -12.18 -11.58 5.21
N VAL A 50 -11.71 -12.76 4.82
CA VAL A 50 -11.11 -13.03 3.50
C VAL A 50 -12.12 -13.62 2.50
N THR A 51 -13.30 -14.04 2.97
CA THR A 51 -14.16 -14.99 2.23
C THR A 51 -15.49 -14.40 1.74
N GLY A 52 -15.93 -13.28 2.29
CA GLY A 52 -17.13 -12.57 1.82
C GLY A 52 -16.75 -11.48 0.81
N LEU A 53 -17.46 -11.41 -0.33
CA LEU A 53 -17.29 -10.27 -1.24
C LEU A 53 -17.69 -8.98 -0.51
N CYS A 54 -16.85 -7.94 -0.59
CA CYS A 54 -17.11 -6.59 -0.07
C CYS A 54 -18.18 -5.89 -0.91
N ASP A 55 -19.40 -6.35 -0.72
CA ASP A 55 -20.60 -5.95 -1.44
C ASP A 55 -21.75 -5.97 -0.44
N SER A 56 -22.67 -5.02 -0.54
CA SER A 56 -23.78 -4.82 0.41
C SER A 56 -24.68 -6.06 0.57
N ARG A 57 -24.57 -7.02 -0.36
CA ARG A 57 -25.27 -8.32 -0.31
C ARG A 57 -24.63 -9.34 0.63
N PHE A 58 -23.35 -9.19 0.98
CA PHE A 58 -22.60 -10.15 1.78
C PHE A 58 -21.89 -9.51 2.97
N VAL A 59 -21.14 -8.42 2.74
CA VAL A 59 -20.31 -7.75 3.73
C VAL A 59 -20.37 -6.25 3.48
N SER A 60 -20.78 -5.47 4.48
CA SER A 60 -20.87 -4.01 4.37
C SER A 60 -19.50 -3.38 4.20
N VAL A 61 -19.46 -2.28 3.46
CA VAL A 61 -18.31 -1.36 3.37
C VAL A 61 -18.61 -0.16 4.27
N CYS A 62 -17.60 0.35 4.96
CA CYS A 62 -17.72 1.56 5.79
C CYS A 62 -18.14 2.80 4.97
N ASP A 63 -18.65 3.83 5.64
CA ASP A 63 -19.22 5.02 4.98
C ASP A 63 -18.16 5.86 4.24
N ASP A 64 -16.94 5.95 4.78
CA ASP A 64 -15.82 6.68 4.16
C ASP A 64 -14.56 5.81 4.07
N VAL A 65 -14.42 5.15 2.92
CA VAL A 65 -13.24 4.35 2.56
C VAL A 65 -11.97 5.21 2.59
N SER A 66 -12.05 6.51 2.32
CA SER A 66 -10.87 7.36 2.22
C SER A 66 -10.20 7.61 3.58
N GLN A 67 -10.91 7.43 4.70
CA GLN A 67 -10.34 7.54 6.05
C GLN A 67 -9.51 6.32 6.47
N HIS A 68 -9.58 5.22 5.72
CA HIS A 68 -8.92 3.95 6.06
C HIS A 68 -7.66 3.74 5.23
N VAL A 69 -6.60 3.22 5.85
CA VAL A 69 -5.42 2.74 5.13
C VAL A 69 -5.77 1.50 4.32
N PHE A 70 -6.55 0.59 4.89
CA PHE A 70 -6.90 -0.69 4.27
C PHE A 70 -8.37 -0.76 3.82
N PHE A 71 -8.59 -1.33 2.63
CA PHE A 71 -9.92 -1.63 2.13
C PHE A 71 -10.47 -2.91 2.78
N ASP A 72 -9.67 -3.98 2.83
CA ASP A 72 -9.96 -5.23 3.55
C ASP A 72 -8.80 -5.59 4.50
N SER A 73 -8.70 -6.83 4.99
CA SER A 73 -7.62 -7.21 5.91
C SER A 73 -6.22 -7.30 5.28
N TYR A 74 -6.07 -7.09 3.97
CA TYR A 74 -4.80 -7.23 3.24
C TYR A 74 -4.50 -6.07 2.28
N HIS A 75 -5.51 -5.56 1.59
CA HIS A 75 -5.33 -4.62 0.49
C HIS A 75 -5.51 -3.16 0.96
N PRO A 76 -4.55 -2.27 0.67
CA PRO A 76 -4.72 -0.82 0.86
C PRO A 76 -5.91 -0.24 0.09
N THR A 77 -6.45 0.88 0.57
CA THR A 77 -7.45 1.66 -0.18
C THR A 77 -6.82 2.32 -1.40
N GLU A 78 -7.66 2.76 -2.36
CA GLU A 78 -7.17 3.52 -3.53
C GLU A 78 -6.34 4.73 -3.10
N ARG A 79 -6.77 5.44 -2.05
CA ARG A 79 -6.04 6.59 -1.51
C ARG A 79 -4.66 6.18 -0.96
N ALA A 80 -4.59 5.11 -0.18
CA ALA A 80 -3.32 4.58 0.31
C ALA A 80 -2.39 4.17 -0.85
N TYR A 81 -2.92 3.48 -1.87
CA TYR A 81 -2.17 3.15 -3.08
C TYR A 81 -1.64 4.39 -3.82
N ARG A 82 -2.42 5.48 -3.91
CA ARG A 82 -1.94 6.73 -4.51
C ARG A 82 -0.74 7.30 -3.76
N ILE A 83 -0.74 7.25 -2.43
CA ILE A 83 0.39 7.71 -1.60
C ILE A 83 1.61 6.80 -1.81
N ILE A 84 1.43 5.47 -1.74
CA ILE A 84 2.50 4.49 -1.95
C ILE A 84 3.14 4.66 -3.32
N VAL A 85 2.34 4.77 -4.39
CA VAL A 85 2.84 4.94 -5.75
C VAL A 85 3.56 6.29 -5.90
N ASN A 86 3.04 7.36 -5.32
CA ASN A 86 3.71 8.67 -5.33
C ASN A 86 5.07 8.62 -4.63
N ASP A 87 5.17 7.98 -3.45
CA ASP A 87 6.45 7.77 -2.76
C ASP A 87 7.44 6.99 -3.65
N ILE A 88 6.98 5.96 -4.35
CA ILE A 88 7.82 5.20 -5.29
C ILE A 88 8.35 6.10 -6.41
N PHE A 89 7.48 6.89 -7.05
CA PHE A 89 7.91 7.78 -8.14
C PHE A 89 8.90 8.85 -7.66
N LEU A 90 8.69 9.42 -6.48
CA LEU A 90 9.58 10.43 -5.92
C LEU A 90 10.96 9.87 -5.56
N ASN A 91 11.01 8.68 -4.95
CA ASN A 91 12.25 8.09 -4.45
C ASN A 91 13.00 7.27 -5.51
N TYR A 92 12.30 6.65 -6.47
CA TYR A 92 12.89 5.70 -7.41
C TYR A 92 12.64 6.05 -8.88
N GLY A 93 11.79 7.02 -9.20
CA GLY A 93 11.46 7.36 -10.60
C GLY A 93 12.68 7.71 -11.45
N HIS A 94 13.66 8.38 -10.86
CA HIS A 94 14.92 8.71 -11.53
C HIS A 94 15.80 7.49 -11.84
N VAL A 95 15.57 6.34 -11.19
CA VAL A 95 16.26 5.06 -11.46
C VAL A 95 15.42 4.18 -12.39
N LEU A 96 14.09 4.25 -12.30
CA LEU A 96 13.18 3.39 -13.06
C LEU A 96 12.97 3.86 -14.51
N PHE A 97 13.13 5.16 -14.77
CA PHE A 97 12.88 5.78 -16.08
C PHE A 97 14.11 6.51 -16.64
N SER A 98 15.31 6.20 -16.12
CA SER A 98 16.59 6.66 -16.67
C SER A 98 16.97 5.94 -17.96
#